data_AF-A0A6S6XZ61-F1
#
_entry.id   AF-A0A6S6XZ61-F1
#
_cell.length_a   1.000
_cell.length_b   1.000
_cell.length_c   1.000
_cell.angle_alpha   90.00
_cell.angle_beta   90.00
_cell.angle_gamma   90.00
#
_symmetry.space_group_name_H-M   'P 1'
#
loop_
_entity.id
_entity.type
_entity.pdbx_description
1 polymer ?
#
loop_
_entity_poly.entity_id
_entity_poly.type
_entity_poly.pdbx_seq_one_letter_code
_entity_poly.pdbx_strand_id
1 'polypeptide(L)' 'MWTTFNRVQENLLKGGLRGRNRAGRTTTTRPVNGIDQNVKLNRALWVLAEEMRRLKG' A
#
# COMPACT_ATOMS: atom_id res chain seq x y z
N MET A 1 -16.09 2.47 -2.49
CA MET A 1 -14.72 2.89 -2.11
C MET A 1 -14.02 1.92 -1.15
N TRP A 2 -14.72 1.29 -0.20
CA TRP A 2 -14.13 0.38 0.80
C TRP A 2 -13.52 -0.92 0.23
N THR A 3 -14.18 -1.53 -0.76
CA THR A 3 -13.75 -2.82 -1.35
C THR A 3 -12.46 -2.70 -2.16
N THR A 4 -12.28 -1.61 -2.90
CA THR A 4 -11.05 -1.31 -3.64
C THR A 4 -9.87 -1.10 -2.68
N PHE A 5 -10.12 -0.43 -1.55
CA PHE A 5 -9.12 -0.18 -0.52
C PHE A 5 -8.65 -1.46 0.16
N ASN A 6 -9.58 -2.34 0.54
CA ASN A 6 -9.26 -3.66 1.10
C ASN A 6 -8.40 -4.49 0.15
N ARG A 7 -8.72 -4.50 -1.15
CA ARG A 7 -7.97 -5.29 -2.13
C ARG A 7 -6.53 -4.78 -2.30
N VAL A 8 -6.33 -3.46 -2.26
CA VAL A 8 -4.99 -2.85 -2.28
C VAL A 8 -4.23 -3.18 -1.00
N GLN A 9 -4.86 -3.04 0.16
CA GLN A 9 -4.25 -3.34 1.45
C GLN A 9 -3.84 -4.82 1.55
N GLU A 10 -4.71 -5.73 1.10
CA GLU A 10 -4.48 -7.16 1.10
C GLU A 10 -3.30 -7.55 0.18
N ASN A 11 -3.19 -6.92 -0.99
CA ASN A 11 -2.04 -7.11 -1.89
C ASN A 11 -0.73 -6.58 -1.30
N LEU A 12 -0.78 -5.48 -0.54
CA LEU A 12 0.38 -4.91 0.14
C LEU A 12 0.81 -5.76 1.33
N LEU A 13 -0.13 -6.34 2.07
CA LEU A 13 0.12 -7.22 3.21
C LEU A 13 0.69 -8.57 2.78
N LYS A 14 0.04 -9.23 1.81
CA LYS A 14 0.43 -10.57 1.35
C LYS A 14 1.72 -10.58 0.53
N GLY A 15 2.13 -9.44 -0.02
CA GLY A 15 3.19 -9.40 -1.02
C GLY A 15 2.81 -10.30 -2.22
N GLY A 16 3.78 -10.81 -2.96
CA GLY A 16 3.50 -11.74 -4.06
C GLY A 16 3.32 -11.08 -5.43
N LEU A 17 3.27 -9.75 -5.50
CA LEU A 17 3.25 -9.03 -6.78
C LEU A 17 4.59 -9.24 -7.50
N ARG A 18 4.51 -9.80 -8.71
CA ARG A 18 5.64 -9.95 -9.62
C ARG A 18 5.99 -8.59 -10.22
N GLY A 19 7.21 -8.13 -9.98
CA GLY A 19 7.74 -6.91 -10.55
C GLY A 19 9.19 -7.09 -10.99
N ARG A 20 9.74 -6.09 -11.66
CA ARG A 20 11.20 -5.98 -11.82
C ARG A 20 11.71 -5.03 -10.74
N ASN A 21 12.75 -5.44 -10.02
CA ASN A 21 13.43 -4.51 -9.13
C ASN A 21 14.17 -3.44 -9.96
N ARG A 22 14.66 -2.38 -9.30
CA ARG A 22 15.41 -1.30 -9.96
C ARG A 22 16.65 -1.81 -10.73
N ALA A 23 17.14 -3.00 -10.41
CA ALA A 23 18.24 -3.67 -11.09
C ALA A 23 17.80 -4.61 -12.25
N GLY A 24 16.52 -4.54 -12.68
CA GLY A 24 15.98 -5.31 -13.81
C GLY A 24 15.71 -6.79 -13.53
N ARG A 25 16.01 -7.29 -12.33
CA ARG A 25 15.75 -8.68 -11.94
C ARG A 25 14.28 -8.88 -11.57
N THR A 26 13.73 -10.01 -12.01
CA THR A 26 12.41 -10.49 -11.61
C THR A 26 12.40 -10.66 -10.10
N THR A 27 11.56 -9.90 -9.41
CA THR A 27 11.43 -9.93 -7.96
C THR A 27 9.95 -10.06 -7.60
N THR A 28 9.70 -10.78 -6.52
CA THR A 28 8.37 -10.85 -5.93
C THR A 28 8.38 -9.90 -4.74
N THR A 29 7.40 -8.99 -4.66
CA THR A 29 7.24 -8.13 -3.49
C THR A 29 7.16 -9.00 -2.23
N ARG A 30 7.98 -8.70 -1.23
CA ARG A 30 7.99 -9.44 0.03
C ARG A 30 6.73 -9.09 0.82
N PRO A 31 6.09 -10.07 1.49
CA PRO A 31 5.01 -9.78 2.42
C PRO A 31 5.49 -8.79 3.49
N VAL A 32 4.64 -7.81 3.80
CA VAL A 32 4.91 -6.81 4.84
C VAL A 32 4.63 -7.47 6.19
N ASN A 33 5.64 -8.12 6.75
CA ASN A 33 5.55 -8.84 8.03
C ASN A 33 5.78 -7.93 9.25
N GLY A 34 5.13 -6.77 9.31
CA GLY A 34 5.32 -5.83 10.41
C GLY A 34 4.09 -5.00 10.71
N ILE A 35 3.56 -5.14 11.93
CA ILE A 35 2.50 -4.28 12.49
C ILE A 35 2.88 -2.80 12.32
N ASP A 36 4.15 -2.46 12.50
CA ASP A 36 4.67 -1.09 12.41
C ASP A 36 4.64 -0.53 10.96
N GLN A 37 4.92 -1.37 9.95
CA GLN A 37 4.77 -0.98 8.53
C GLN A 37 3.32 -0.83 8.12
N ASN A 38 2.42 -1.64 8.68
CA ASN A 38 0.98 -1.53 8.45
C ASN A 38 0.39 -0.26 9.08
N VAL A 39 0.84 0.11 10.28
CA VAL A 39 0.45 1.36 10.94
C VAL A 39 0.93 2.57 10.14
N LYS A 40 2.18 2.55 9.64
CA LYS A 40 2.71 3.63 8.79
C LYS A 40 1.96 3.76 7.47
N LEU A 41 1.62 2.64 6.81
CA LEU A 41 0.82 2.64 5.59
C LEU A 41 -0.59 3.20 5.83
N ASN A 42 -1.26 2.75 6.89
CA ASN A 42 -2.58 3.26 7.25
C ASN A 42 -2.56 4.76 7.57
N ARG A 43 -1.50 5.25 8.22
CA ARG A 43 -1.34 6.69 8.50
C ARG A 43 -1.11 7.50 7.22
N ALA A 44 -0.30 7.01 6.29
CA ALA A 44 -0.07 7.68 5.00
C ALA A 44 -1.36 7.76 4.15
N LEU A 45 -2.16 6.69 4.15
CA LEU A 45 -3.44 6.67 3.44
C LEU A 45 -4.47 7.62 4.07
N TRP A 46 -4.47 7.76 5.41
CA TRP A 46 -5.30 8.72 6.12
C TRP A 46 -4.96 10.18 5.76
N VAL A 47 -3.68 10.53 5.77
CA VAL A 47 -3.21 11.87 5.39
C VAL A 47 -3.58 12.18 3.94
N LEU A 48 -3.42 11.22 3.02
CA LEU A 48 -3.82 11.39 1.62
C LEU A 48 -5.33 11.65 1.49
N ALA A 49 -6.16 10.96 2.28
CA ALA A 49 -7.61 11.16 2.26
C ALA A 49 -8.03 12.53 2.82
N GLU A 50 -7.32 13.07 3.83
CA GLU A 50 -7.53 14.43 4.32
C GLU A 50 -7.16 15.48 3.27
N GLU A 51 -6.02 15.32 2.60
CA GLU A 51 -5.59 16.25 1.55
C GLU A 51 -6.52 16.21 0.33
N MET A 52 -7.00 15.04 -0.07
CA MET A 52 -8.03 14.95 -1.12
C MET A 52 -9.36 15.60 -0.70
N ARG A 53 -9.70 15.56 0.60
CA ARG A 53 -10.90 16.25 1.11
C ARG A 53 -10.73 17.77 1.06
N ARG A 54 -9.55 18.28 1.38
CA ARG A 54 -9.20 19.71 1.30
C ARG A 54 -9.25 20.24 -0.14
N LEU A 55 -8.78 19.46 -1.10
CA LEU A 55 -8.79 19.83 -2.53
C LEU A 55 -10.20 19.81 -3.16
N LYS A 56 -11.17 19.18 -2.51
CA LYS A 56 -12.57 19.11 -2.98
C LYS A 56 -13.47 20.16 -2.31
N GLY A 57 -12.94 20.91 -1.34
CA GLY A 57 -13.63 22.00 -0.64
C GLY A 57 -13.49 23.33 -1.38
#